data_AF-A0A2N9AZY4-F1
#
_entry.id   AF-A0A2N9AZY4-F1
#
_cell.length_a   1.000
_cell.length_b   1.000
_cell.length_c   1.000
_cell.angle_alpha   90.00
_cell.angle_beta   90.00
_cell.angle_gamma   90.00
#
_symmetry.space_group_name_H-M   'P 1'
#
loop_
_entity.id
_entity.type
_entity.pdbx_description
1 polymer ?
#
loop_
_entity_poly.entity_id
_entity_poly.type
_entity_poly.pdbx_seq_one_letter_code
_entity_poly.pdbx_strand_id
1 'polypeptide(L)' 'MPVRLIGRTLRATLHASELVVYDGQQEVARHERLIAKGQTRLDLDHYLEALVRKPGAFPGATALEQARSAGNFTPVP' A
#
# COMPACT_ATOMS: atom_id res chain seq x y z
N MET A 1 0.56 -4.04 -3.56
CA MET A 1 1.16 -4.99 -2.63
C MET A 1 0.06 -5.59 -1.79
N PRO A 2 -0.65 -6.58 -2.31
CA PRO A 2 -1.64 -7.29 -1.51
C PRO A 2 -0.96 -8.16 -0.44
N VAL A 3 -1.55 -8.20 0.75
CA VAL A 3 -1.14 -9.01 1.91
C VAL A 3 -0.91 -10.49 1.56
N ARG A 4 -1.62 -11.03 0.56
CA ARG A 4 -1.43 -12.40 0.06
C ARG A 4 0.00 -12.77 -0.38
N LEU A 5 0.88 -11.79 -0.61
CA LEU A 5 2.26 -12.01 -1.06
C LEU A 5 3.29 -12.05 0.09
N ILE A 6 2.84 -11.98 1.35
CA ILE A 6 3.74 -12.09 2.51
C ILE A 6 4.56 -13.38 2.46
N GLY A 7 5.87 -13.25 2.74
CA GLY A 7 6.82 -14.37 2.70
C GLY A 7 7.36 -14.71 1.31
N ARG A 8 6.95 -14.00 0.25
CA ARG A 8 7.50 -14.16 -1.10
C ARG A 8 8.59 -13.13 -1.40
N THR A 9 9.59 -13.54 -2.15
CA THR A 9 10.57 -12.63 -2.75
C THR A 9 9.99 -12.02 -4.01
N LEU A 10 9.86 -10.69 -4.04
CA LEU A 10 9.34 -9.93 -5.18
C LEU A 10 10.45 -9.10 -5.82
N ARG A 11 10.28 -8.78 -7.11
CA ARG A 11 11.18 -7.87 -7.82
C ARG A 11 10.62 -6.45 -7.77
N ALA A 12 11.40 -5.51 -7.26
CA ALA A 12 11.06 -4.08 -7.31
C ALA A 12 11.95 -3.36 -8.32
N THR A 13 11.36 -2.48 -9.12
CA THR A 13 12.07 -1.62 -10.08
C THR A 13 11.77 -0.17 -9.74
N LEU A 14 12.83 0.62 -9.53
CA LEU A 14 12.75 2.04 -9.23
C LEU A 14 13.03 2.85 -10.51
N HIS A 15 12.02 3.58 -10.97
CA HIS A 15 12.10 4.52 -12.06
C HIS A 15 12.29 5.96 -11.54
N ALA A 16 12.32 6.93 -12.45
CA ALA A 16 12.51 8.34 -12.11
C ALA A 16 11.41 8.86 -11.17
N SER A 17 10.15 8.53 -11.45
CA SER A 17 8.95 9.02 -10.75
C SER A 17 8.16 7.93 -10.04
N GLU A 18 8.53 6.66 -10.16
CA GLU A 18 7.72 5.56 -9.66
C GLU A 18 8.54 4.33 -9.21
N LEU A 19 7.94 3.53 -8.35
CA LEU A 19 8.40 2.22 -7.93
C LEU A 19 7.35 1.19 -8.38
N VAL A 20 7.77 0.21 -9.17
CA VAL A 20 6.90 -0.88 -9.64
C VAL A 20 7.38 -2.20 -9.04
N VAL A 21 6.46 -3.00 -8.52
CA VAL A 21 6.79 -4.33 -7.95
C VAL A 21 6.10 -5.42 -8.73
N TYR A 22 6.85 -6.50 -8.95
CA TYR A 22 6.47 -7.65 -9.74
C TYR A 22 6.55 -8.94 -8.93
N ASP A 23 5.54 -9.81 -9.10
CA ASP A 23 5.59 -11.25 -8.78
C ASP A 23 5.83 -12.01 -10.09
N GLY A 24 7.08 -12.41 -10.33
CA GLY A 24 7.52 -12.89 -11.64
C GLY A 24 7.42 -11.81 -12.72
N GLN A 25 6.55 -12.01 -13.71
CA GLN A 25 6.26 -11.03 -14.76
C GLN A 25 5.02 -10.17 -14.48
N GLN A 26 4.24 -10.50 -13.45
CA GLN A 26 3.00 -9.79 -13.13
C GLN A 26 3.30 -8.55 -12.28
N GLU A 27 2.87 -7.37 -12.74
CA GLU A 27 2.85 -6.16 -11.90
C GLU A 27 1.81 -6.34 -10.79
N VAL A 28 2.24 -6.18 -9.53
CA VAL A 28 1.40 -6.37 -8.33
C VAL A 28 1.19 -5.09 -7.52
N ALA A 29 1.95 -4.03 -7.83
CA ALA A 29 1.60 -2.66 -7.52
C ALA A 29 2.62 -1.66 -8.08
N ARG A 30 2.18 -0.41 -8.08
CA ARG A 30 2.90 0.76 -8.55
C ARG A 30 2.71 1.88 -7.55
N HIS A 31 3.79 2.58 -7.24
CA HIS A 31 3.81 3.68 -6.30
C HIS A 31 4.54 4.87 -6.91
N GLU A 32 4.11 6.07 -6.58
CA GLU A 32 4.92 7.26 -6.84
C GLU A 32 6.23 7.19 -6.04
N ARG A 33 7.32 7.64 -6.66
CA ARG A 33 8.61 7.77 -5.99
C ARG A 33 8.60 9.02 -5.12
N LEU A 34 8.72 8.81 -3.81
CA LEU A 34 8.89 9.90 -2.85
C LEU A 34 10.33 10.42 -2.91
N ILE A 35 10.48 11.72 -3.16
CA ILE A 35 11.80 12.36 -3.36
C ILE A 35 12.45 12.77 -2.03
N ALA A 36 11.66 13.01 -0.98
CA ALA A 36 12.17 13.42 0.33
C ALA A 36 12.55 12.22 1.23
N LYS A 37 13.65 12.36 1.97
CA LYS A 37 14.17 11.33 2.87
C LYS A 37 13.19 11.05 4.02
N GLY A 38 12.97 9.78 4.32
CA GLY A 38 12.11 9.33 5.43
C GLY A 38 10.61 9.40 5.15
N GLN A 39 10.19 9.79 3.94
CA GLN A 39 8.78 9.76 3.57
C GLN A 39 8.29 8.33 3.38
N THR A 40 7.06 8.07 3.81
CA THR A 40 6.38 6.80 3.63
C THR A 40 4.97 7.06 3.12
N ARG A 41 4.61 6.44 2.01
CA ARG A 41 3.26 6.43 1.47
C ARG A 41 2.74 4.99 1.50
N LEU A 42 1.73 4.77 2.34
CA LEU A 42 1.02 3.52 2.45
C LEU A 42 -0.23 3.60 1.58
N ASP A 43 -0.42 2.56 0.78
CA ASP A 43 -1.67 2.36 0.04
C ASP A 43 -2.60 1.51 0.91
N LEU A 44 -3.82 1.98 1.18
CA LEU A 44 -4.76 1.26 2.03
C LEU A 44 -5.21 -0.06 1.40
N ASP A 45 -5.37 -0.12 0.08
CA ASP A 45 -5.86 -1.31 -0.63
C ASP A 45 -4.95 -2.52 -0.42
N HIS A 46 -3.67 -2.25 -0.13
CA HIS A 46 -2.67 -3.27 0.18
C HIS A 46 -2.95 -4.00 1.50
N TYR A 47 -3.62 -3.33 2.44
CA TYR A 47 -3.89 -3.84 3.77
C TYR A 47 -5.33 -4.32 3.95
N LEU A 48 -6.25 -3.95 3.06
CA LEU A 48 -7.67 -4.30 3.19
C LEU A 48 -7.89 -5.81 3.34
N GLU A 49 -7.15 -6.66 2.63
CA GLU A 49 -7.25 -8.12 2.78
C GLU A 49 -6.91 -8.59 4.21
N ALA A 50 -5.83 -8.04 4.81
CA ALA A 50 -5.50 -8.33 6.21
C ALA A 50 -6.54 -7.75 7.18
N LEU A 51 -7.02 -6.54 6.91
CA LEU A 51 -7.95 -5.83 7.77
C LEU A 51 -9.35 -6.44 7.73
N VAL A 52 -9.78 -7.02 6.61
CA VAL A 52 -11.00 -7.85 6.52
C VAL A 52 -10.88 -9.08 7.41
N ARG A 53 -9.72 -9.75 7.42
CA ARG A 53 -9.47 -10.90 8.31
C ARG A 53 -9.37 -10.49 9.78
N LYS A 54 -8.91 -9.27 10.08
CA LYS A 54 -8.76 -8.74 11.44
C LYS A 54 -9.29 -7.30 11.55
N PRO A 55 -10.62 -7.11 11.62
CA PRO A 55 -11.22 -5.77 11.61
C PRO A 55 -10.81 -4.89 12.78
N GLY A 56 -10.50 -5.49 13.94
CA GLY A 56 -10.03 -4.76 15.13
C GLY A 56 -8.70 -4.01 14.94
N ALA A 57 -7.99 -4.22 13.83
CA ALA A 57 -6.77 -3.47 13.50
C ALA A 57 -7.06 -2.16 12.72
N PHE A 58 -8.28 -1.93 12.24
CA PHE A 58 -8.65 -0.70 11.54
C PHE A 58 -8.44 0.57 12.39
N PRO A 59 -8.85 0.63 13.68
CA PRO A 59 -8.80 1.86 14.49
C PRO A 59 -7.40 2.41 14.83
N GLY A 60 -6.31 1.85 14.30
CA GLY A 60 -4.95 2.40 14.41
C GLY A 60 -4.10 2.17 13.16
N ALA A 61 -4.74 1.88 12.03
CA ALA A 61 -4.02 1.60 10.79
C ALA A 61 -3.53 2.90 10.15
N THR A 62 -2.22 3.13 10.15
CA THR A 62 -1.60 4.31 9.50
C THR A 62 -1.97 4.42 8.02
N ALA A 63 -2.15 3.30 7.31
CA ALA A 63 -2.62 3.32 5.92
C ALA A 63 -4.04 3.90 5.78
N LEU A 64 -4.93 3.63 6.74
CA LEU A 64 -6.27 4.20 6.77
C LEU A 64 -6.24 5.70 7.10
N GLU A 65 -5.41 6.11 8.05
CA GLU A 65 -5.20 7.53 8.40
C GLU A 65 -4.69 8.33 7.20
N GLN A 66 -3.70 7.79 6.47
CA GLN A 66 -3.16 8.40 5.26
C GLN A 66 -4.22 8.45 4.13
N ALA A 67 -5.00 7.38 3.93
CA ALA A 67 -6.05 7.36 2.92
C ALA A 67 -7.18 8.37 3.20
N ARG A 68 -7.57 8.52 4.48
CA ARG A 68 -8.53 9.54 4.92
C ARG A 68 -7.99 10.96 4.72
N SER A 69 -6.75 11.20 5.12
CA SER A 69 -6.08 12.50 4.95
C SER A 69 -5.92 12.88 3.47
N ALA A 70 -5.75 11.90 2.60
CA ALA A 70 -5.67 12.08 1.16
C ALA A 70 -7.04 12.17 0.46
N GLY A 71 -8.16 12.00 1.17
CA GLY A 71 -9.51 12.02 0.59
C GLY A 71 -9.91 10.74 -0.16
N ASN A 72 -9.05 9.72 -0.19
CA ASN A 72 -9.29 8.46 -0.90
C ASN A 72 -10.15 7.46 -0.11
N PHE A 73 -10.48 7.78 1.15
CA PHE A 73 -11.33 6.95 2.00
C PHE A 73 -12.27 7.83 2.82
N THR A 74 -13.49 8.02 2.33
CA THR A 74 -14.51 8.84 2.99
C THR A 74 -15.46 7.98 3.82
N PRO A 75 -15.98 8.49 4.94
CA PRO A 75 -17.09 7.84 5.63
C PRO A 75 -18.30 7.80 4.70
N VAL A 76 -19.03 6.68 4.73
CA VAL A 76 -20.29 6.53 4.00
C VAL A 76 -21.30 7.50 4.63
N PRO A 77 -22.02 8.32 3.83
CA PRO A 77 -23.01 9.26 4.34
C PRO A 77 -24.21 8.56 5.00
#